data_AF-A0A293N1P6-F1
#
_entry.id   AF-A0A293N1P6-F1
#
_cell.length_a   1.000
_cell.length_b   1.000
_cell.length_c   1.000
_cell.angle_alpha   90.00
_cell.angle_beta   90.00
_cell.angle_gamma   90.00
#
_symmetry.space_group_name_H-M   'P 1'
#
loop_
_entity.id
_entity.type
_entity.pdbx_description
1 polymer ?
#
loop_
_entity_poly.entity_id
_entity_poly.type
_entity_poly.pdbx_seq_one_letter_code
_entity_poly.pdbx_strand_id
1 'polypeptide(L)'
;MFVDYKYRTYIREKLQLDSNPAILAAAYENENLQQQFYHKLGLLAMTVFFDTSNLEAILTTDEVADLEPDGRCMMDVAKGRLGHGLLECLRDDVHVFIHMTFAEFLASHFLHSRIKNEEQVVNPERYLTNFSKAAGSLLRKKEKNNPGLMIQVLRMYGKGDYEQLLFFLDSFAAASCPLHSAVISGNPLYQRYVNEENLRARDDFGRSVLHVAALHGHVDILKIFPIKESLTVRDRFGMTPLMYLDKLWKDGHSEKRSLALRSLDMLCSQLYDAQVAWDKQLPAISRNIKKERVVLASVLCHAVMGDFCSLLKVL
;
A
#
# COMPACT_ATOMS: atom_id res chain seq x y z
N MET A 1 4.51 -19.63 -0.81
CA MET A 1 3.09 -19.27 -0.91
C MET A 1 2.39 -20.12 -1.97
N PHE A 2 1.04 -20.14 -2.08
CA PHE A 2 0.36 -20.96 -3.10
C PHE A 2 0.73 -20.56 -4.53
N VAL A 3 0.92 -19.26 -4.80
CA VAL A 3 1.39 -18.78 -6.11
C VAL A 3 2.79 -19.30 -6.42
N ASP A 4 3.73 -19.27 -5.46
CA ASP A 4 5.06 -19.90 -5.64
C ASP A 4 4.97 -21.40 -5.89
N TYR A 5 4.06 -22.08 -5.20
CA TYR A 5 3.83 -23.51 -5.40
C TYR A 5 3.38 -23.77 -6.85
N LYS A 6 2.40 -23.01 -7.34
CA LYS A 6 1.93 -23.08 -8.74
C LYS A 6 3.03 -22.77 -9.75
N TYR A 7 3.86 -21.76 -9.48
CA TYR A 7 5.04 -21.44 -10.31
C TYR A 7 6.02 -22.63 -10.38
N ARG A 8 6.38 -23.20 -9.22
CA ARG A 8 7.30 -24.35 -9.15
C ARG A 8 6.74 -25.58 -9.89
N THR A 9 5.44 -25.84 -9.76
CA THR A 9 4.77 -26.91 -10.51
C THR A 9 4.79 -26.64 -12.01
N TYR A 10 4.52 -25.40 -12.45
CA TYR A 10 4.55 -25.00 -13.85
C TYR A 10 5.95 -25.21 -14.47
N ILE A 11 7.00 -24.74 -13.82
CA ILE A 11 8.39 -24.90 -14.30
C ILE A 11 8.75 -26.39 -14.47
N ARG A 12 8.42 -27.21 -13.46
CA ARG A 12 8.74 -28.64 -13.45
C ARG A 12 7.94 -29.42 -14.49
N GLU A 13 6.63 -29.23 -14.54
CA GLU A 13 5.73 -30.09 -15.31
C GLU A 13 5.51 -29.61 -16.74
N LYS A 14 5.56 -28.30 -16.99
CA LYS A 14 5.29 -27.72 -18.31
C LYS A 14 6.55 -27.34 -19.07
N LEU A 15 7.54 -26.77 -18.39
CA LEU A 15 8.80 -26.38 -19.02
C LEU A 15 9.88 -27.48 -18.93
N GLN A 16 9.66 -28.54 -18.14
CA GLN A 16 10.60 -29.65 -17.95
C GLN A 16 12.00 -29.19 -17.53
N LEU A 17 12.08 -28.03 -16.87
CA LEU A 17 13.32 -27.46 -16.38
C LEU A 17 13.60 -28.00 -14.98
N ASP A 18 14.83 -28.48 -14.78
CA ASP A 18 15.27 -28.98 -13.49
C ASP A 18 15.61 -27.78 -12.59
N SER A 19 14.78 -27.51 -11.58
CA SER A 19 14.92 -26.32 -10.73
C SER A 19 16.08 -26.43 -9.71
N ASN A 20 17.12 -27.22 -10.01
CA ASN A 20 18.20 -27.50 -9.08
C ASN A 20 19.10 -26.26 -8.90
N PRO A 21 19.05 -25.59 -7.72
CA PRO A 21 19.76 -24.34 -7.49
C PRO A 21 21.29 -24.51 -7.41
N ALA A 22 21.81 -25.75 -7.44
CA ALA A 22 23.25 -26.02 -7.43
C ALA A 22 23.96 -25.66 -8.75
N ILE A 23 23.21 -25.47 -9.85
CA ILE A 23 23.75 -25.07 -11.15
C ILE A 23 23.46 -23.58 -11.35
N LEU A 24 24.50 -22.75 -11.36
CA LEU A 24 24.35 -21.28 -11.44
C LEU A 24 23.57 -20.81 -12.67
N ALA A 25 23.76 -21.44 -13.84
CA ALA A 25 23.02 -21.10 -15.05
C ALA A 25 21.52 -21.43 -14.92
N ALA A 26 21.18 -22.60 -14.38
CA ALA A 26 19.80 -23.00 -14.15
C ALA A 26 19.13 -22.12 -13.07
N ALA A 27 19.88 -21.70 -12.05
CA ALA A 27 19.40 -20.76 -11.05
C ALA A 27 19.08 -19.38 -11.67
N TYR A 28 19.98 -18.85 -12.50
CA TYR A 28 19.80 -17.57 -13.20
C TYR A 28 18.61 -17.61 -14.18
N GLU A 29 18.50 -18.67 -14.98
CA GLU A 29 17.38 -18.86 -15.89
C GLU A 29 16.04 -18.95 -15.14
N ASN A 30 16.00 -19.69 -14.03
CA ASN A 30 14.80 -19.80 -13.19
C ASN A 30 14.42 -18.46 -12.55
N GLU A 31 15.39 -17.67 -12.08
CA GLU A 31 15.12 -16.33 -11.55
C GLU A 31 14.50 -15.40 -12.61
N ASN A 32 15.05 -15.41 -13.83
CA ASN A 32 14.50 -14.61 -14.93
C ASN A 32 13.08 -15.06 -15.32
N LEU A 33 12.84 -16.37 -15.40
CA LEU A 33 11.51 -16.92 -15.64
C LEU A 33 10.52 -16.56 -14.53
N GLN A 34 10.96 -16.55 -13.28
CA GLN A 34 10.13 -16.20 -12.14
C GLN A 34 9.75 -14.72 -12.17
N GLN A 35 10.70 -13.84 -12.52
CA GLN A 35 10.44 -12.41 -12.70
C GLN A 35 9.43 -12.18 -13.82
N GLN A 36 9.61 -12.82 -14.98
CA GLN A 36 8.66 -12.71 -16.10
C GLN A 36 7.27 -13.24 -15.75
N PHE A 37 7.20 -14.34 -15.00
CA PHE A 37 5.96 -14.91 -14.50
C PHE A 37 5.20 -13.92 -13.60
N TYR A 38 5.87 -13.37 -12.60
CA TYR A 38 5.28 -12.40 -11.68
C TYR A 38 4.93 -11.08 -12.35
N HIS A 39 5.74 -10.63 -13.30
CA HIS A 39 5.47 -9.41 -14.06
C HIS A 39 4.21 -9.56 -14.92
N LYS A 40 4.14 -10.61 -15.76
CA LYS A 40 3.00 -10.86 -16.64
C LYS A 40 1.69 -11.02 -15.85
N LEU A 41 1.71 -11.84 -14.80
CA LEU A 41 0.53 -12.04 -13.97
C LEU A 41 0.18 -10.81 -13.11
N GLY A 42 1.18 -10.02 -12.73
CA GLY A 42 1.00 -8.73 -12.11
C GLY A 42 0.23 -7.76 -13.01
N LEU A 43 0.64 -7.62 -14.28
CA LEU A 43 -0.05 -6.79 -15.27
C LEU A 43 -1.52 -7.18 -15.44
N LEU A 44 -1.77 -8.49 -15.64
CA LEU A 44 -3.12 -9.02 -15.73
C LEU A 44 -3.91 -8.76 -14.43
N ALA A 45 -3.28 -8.89 -13.27
CA ALA A 45 -3.95 -8.60 -12.00
C ALA A 45 -4.32 -7.12 -11.84
N MET A 46 -3.52 -6.19 -12.38
CA MET A 46 -3.82 -4.76 -12.32
C MET A 46 -5.14 -4.41 -13.02
N THR A 47 -5.51 -5.09 -14.11
CA THR A 47 -6.76 -4.82 -14.83
C THR A 47 -8.02 -5.16 -14.02
N VAL A 48 -7.88 -5.96 -12.95
CA VAL A 48 -8.98 -6.30 -12.04
C VAL A 48 -9.37 -5.10 -11.16
N PHE A 49 -8.40 -4.24 -10.82
CA PHE A 49 -8.57 -3.18 -9.83
C PHE A 49 -8.61 -1.77 -10.42
N PHE A 50 -8.13 -1.60 -11.65
CA PHE A 50 -7.95 -0.31 -12.29
C PHE A 50 -8.59 -0.29 -13.67
N ASP A 51 -9.38 0.76 -13.94
CA ASP A 51 -9.86 1.06 -15.28
C ASP A 51 -8.71 1.48 -16.21
N THR A 52 -8.98 1.52 -17.51
CA THR A 52 -8.00 1.91 -18.55
C THR A 52 -7.33 3.25 -18.24
N SER A 53 -8.09 4.24 -17.75
CA SER A 53 -7.55 5.56 -17.46
C SER A 53 -6.55 5.55 -16.31
N ASN A 54 -6.77 4.70 -15.29
CA ASN A 54 -5.86 4.49 -14.17
C ASN A 54 -4.69 3.56 -14.53
N LEU A 55 -4.90 2.61 -15.44
CA LEU A 55 -3.84 1.73 -15.97
C LEU A 55 -2.85 2.49 -16.84
N GLU A 56 -3.30 3.30 -17.80
CA GLU A 56 -2.45 4.23 -18.57
C GLU A 56 -1.64 5.14 -17.66
N ALA A 57 -2.23 5.44 -16.52
CA ALA A 57 -1.63 6.22 -15.48
C ALA A 57 -0.50 5.43 -14.80
N ILE A 58 -0.70 4.15 -14.45
CA ILE A 58 0.22 3.36 -13.61
C ILE A 58 1.25 2.59 -14.44
N LEU A 59 0.97 2.27 -15.69
CA LEU A 59 1.75 1.38 -16.56
C LEU A 59 2.57 2.16 -17.60
N THR A 60 3.59 1.49 -18.14
CA THR A 60 4.34 1.97 -19.31
C THR A 60 3.55 1.74 -20.59
N THR A 61 3.93 2.43 -21.66
CA THR A 61 3.26 2.29 -22.97
C THR A 61 3.31 0.85 -23.50
N ASP A 62 4.43 0.15 -23.31
CA ASP A 62 4.58 -1.25 -23.74
C ASP A 62 3.71 -2.21 -22.92
N GLU A 63 3.56 -1.96 -21.61
CA GLU A 63 2.69 -2.77 -20.74
C GLU A 63 1.22 -2.53 -21.03
N VAL A 64 0.82 -1.29 -21.33
CA VAL A 64 -0.55 -1.00 -21.79
C VAL A 64 -0.81 -1.73 -23.10
N ALA A 65 0.12 -1.65 -24.07
CA ALA A 65 0.01 -2.37 -25.33
C ALA A 65 -0.06 -3.90 -25.15
N ASP A 66 0.60 -4.46 -24.13
CA ASP A 66 0.52 -5.88 -23.81
C ASP A 66 -0.85 -6.32 -23.26
N LEU A 67 -1.63 -5.38 -22.71
CA LEU A 67 -2.96 -5.59 -22.15
C LEU A 67 -4.10 -5.29 -23.14
N GLU A 68 -3.81 -4.75 -24.32
CA GLU A 68 -4.78 -4.63 -25.41
C GLU A 68 -5.26 -6.02 -25.87
N PRO A 69 -6.45 -6.15 -26.50
CA PRO A 69 -7.01 -7.44 -26.91
C PRO A 69 -6.08 -8.29 -27.79
N ASP A 70 -5.30 -7.65 -28.66
CA ASP A 70 -4.29 -8.28 -29.52
C ASP A 70 -2.86 -8.23 -28.93
N GLY A 71 -2.72 -7.65 -27.74
CA GLY A 71 -1.49 -7.54 -26.97
C GLY A 71 -0.92 -8.90 -26.53
N ARG A 72 0.39 -8.94 -26.25
CA ARG A 72 1.08 -10.21 -25.97
C ARG A 72 0.51 -10.95 -24.76
N CYS A 73 0.20 -10.23 -23.68
CA CYS A 73 -0.29 -10.86 -22.46
C CYS A 73 -1.69 -11.44 -22.69
N MET A 74 -2.61 -10.68 -23.29
CA MET A 74 -3.97 -11.15 -23.58
C MET A 74 -3.98 -12.32 -24.57
N MET A 75 -3.12 -12.28 -25.59
CA MET A 75 -2.97 -13.38 -26.55
C MET A 75 -2.45 -14.67 -25.91
N ASP A 76 -1.56 -14.59 -24.91
CA ASP A 76 -1.09 -15.76 -24.19
C ASP A 76 -2.17 -16.37 -23.30
N VAL A 77 -3.06 -15.55 -22.73
CA VAL A 77 -4.28 -16.04 -22.05
C VAL A 77 -5.22 -16.71 -23.06
N ALA A 78 -5.54 -16.03 -24.16
CA ALA A 78 -6.49 -16.49 -25.18
C ALA A 78 -6.10 -17.86 -25.75
N LYS A 79 -4.79 -18.05 -25.98
CA LYS A 79 -4.24 -19.27 -26.56
C LYS A 79 -3.96 -20.36 -25.51
N GLY A 80 -4.33 -20.13 -24.24
CA GLY A 80 -4.12 -21.08 -23.14
C GLY A 80 -2.65 -21.38 -22.86
N ARG A 81 -1.73 -20.50 -23.27
CA ARG A 81 -0.28 -20.75 -23.22
C ARG A 81 0.30 -20.64 -21.81
N LEU A 82 -0.42 -19.95 -20.92
CA LEU A 82 0.06 -19.69 -19.57
C LEU A 82 0.10 -20.94 -18.68
N GLY A 83 -0.90 -21.83 -18.78
CA GLY A 83 -0.85 -23.20 -18.26
C GLY A 83 -0.56 -23.42 -16.76
N HIS A 84 -0.44 -22.36 -15.94
CA HIS A 84 -0.08 -22.43 -14.51
C HIS A 84 -1.30 -22.62 -13.58
N GLY A 85 -2.53 -22.54 -14.11
CA GLY A 85 -3.75 -22.78 -13.34
C GLY A 85 -4.03 -21.74 -12.25
N LEU A 86 -3.71 -20.46 -12.51
CA LEU A 86 -4.17 -19.31 -11.71
C LEU A 86 -5.21 -18.46 -12.47
N LEU A 87 -5.37 -18.72 -13.77
CA LEU A 87 -6.37 -18.13 -14.65
C LEU A 87 -7.30 -19.23 -15.12
N GLU A 88 -8.60 -18.91 -15.23
CA GLU A 88 -9.64 -19.83 -15.67
C GLU A 88 -9.75 -19.82 -17.20
N CYS A 89 -10.11 -18.67 -17.78
CA CYS A 89 -10.32 -18.46 -19.20
C CYS A 89 -10.39 -16.95 -19.53
N LEU A 90 -10.60 -16.62 -20.81
CA LEU A 90 -11.17 -15.33 -21.22
C LEU A 90 -12.69 -15.41 -21.21
N ARG A 91 -13.36 -14.38 -20.68
CA ARG A 91 -14.79 -14.13 -20.84
C ARG A 91 -14.95 -12.71 -21.35
N ASP A 92 -15.61 -12.55 -22.50
CA ASP A 92 -15.85 -11.24 -23.13
C ASP A 92 -14.58 -10.39 -23.25
N ASP A 93 -13.49 -11.00 -23.75
CA ASP A 93 -12.15 -10.40 -23.89
C ASP A 93 -11.47 -9.97 -22.57
N VAL A 94 -11.99 -10.41 -21.41
CA VAL A 94 -11.40 -10.18 -20.09
C VAL A 94 -10.91 -11.50 -19.50
N HIS A 95 -9.67 -11.56 -19.03
CA HIS A 95 -9.15 -12.72 -18.31
C HIS A 95 -9.71 -12.81 -16.90
N VAL A 96 -9.95 -14.03 -16.45
CA VAL A 96 -10.52 -14.30 -15.13
C VAL A 96 -9.52 -15.08 -14.29
N PHE A 97 -9.14 -14.51 -13.14
CA PHE A 97 -8.42 -15.25 -12.10
C PHE A 97 -9.35 -16.27 -11.46
N ILE A 98 -8.84 -17.48 -11.19
CA ILE A 98 -9.63 -18.54 -10.54
C ILE A 98 -10.12 -18.13 -9.14
N HIS A 99 -9.47 -17.14 -8.52
CA HIS A 99 -9.85 -16.58 -7.24
C HIS A 99 -9.32 -15.14 -7.10
N MET A 100 -10.13 -14.25 -6.50
CA MET A 100 -9.81 -12.83 -6.35
C MET A 100 -8.48 -12.60 -5.60
N THR A 101 -8.20 -13.40 -4.57
CA THR A 101 -6.96 -13.26 -3.79
C THR A 101 -5.68 -13.48 -4.58
N PHE A 102 -5.72 -14.19 -5.72
CA PHE A 102 -4.56 -14.26 -6.61
C PHE A 102 -4.35 -12.93 -7.33
N ALA A 103 -5.42 -12.29 -7.80
CA ALA A 103 -5.33 -10.96 -8.38
C ALA A 103 -4.83 -9.95 -7.34
N GLU A 104 -5.39 -9.93 -6.12
CA GLU A 104 -4.95 -9.03 -5.05
C GLU A 104 -3.46 -9.23 -4.73
N PHE A 105 -3.02 -10.48 -4.58
CA PHE A 105 -1.63 -10.82 -4.31
C PHE A 105 -0.68 -10.39 -5.43
N LEU A 106 -1.02 -10.70 -6.68
CA LEU A 106 -0.17 -10.41 -7.85
C LEU A 106 -0.12 -8.91 -8.16
N ALA A 107 -1.24 -8.21 -8.06
CA ALA A 107 -1.28 -6.75 -8.20
C ALA A 107 -0.44 -6.08 -7.10
N SER A 108 -0.55 -6.56 -5.86
CA SER A 108 0.25 -6.07 -4.74
C SER A 108 1.75 -6.32 -4.94
N HIS A 109 2.12 -7.50 -5.44
CA HIS A 109 3.51 -7.84 -5.73
C HIS A 109 4.07 -6.94 -6.84
N PHE A 110 3.28 -6.71 -7.89
CA PHE A 110 3.63 -5.81 -8.99
C PHE A 110 3.86 -4.38 -8.48
N LEU A 111 2.91 -3.81 -7.73
CA LEU A 111 3.02 -2.48 -7.13
C LEU A 111 4.22 -2.36 -6.18
N HIS A 112 4.45 -3.37 -5.32
CA HIS A 112 5.58 -3.41 -4.41
C HIS A 112 6.91 -3.38 -5.16
N SER A 113 7.08 -4.26 -6.16
CA SER A 113 8.29 -4.33 -6.98
C SER A 113 8.62 -2.98 -7.61
N ARG A 114 7.62 -2.31 -8.20
CA ARG A 114 7.79 -0.99 -8.82
C ARG A 114 8.21 0.09 -7.84
N ILE A 115 7.54 0.16 -6.67
CA ILE A 115 7.84 1.17 -5.65
C ILE A 115 9.22 0.92 -5.04
N LYS A 116 9.57 -0.35 -4.81
CA LYS A 116 10.87 -0.76 -4.26
C LYS A 116 12.02 -0.41 -5.19
N ASN A 117 11.85 -0.66 -6.49
CA ASN A 117 12.86 -0.45 -7.54
C ASN A 117 12.86 0.98 -8.11
N GLU A 118 12.00 1.88 -7.60
CA GLU A 118 11.85 3.26 -8.08
C GLU A 118 11.55 3.35 -9.60
N GLU A 119 10.85 2.35 -10.16
CA GLU A 119 10.52 2.30 -11.58
C GLU A 119 9.65 3.51 -11.97
N GLN A 120 10.04 4.23 -13.04
CA GLN A 120 9.30 5.39 -13.52
C GLN A 120 7.99 5.00 -14.21
N VAL A 121 6.99 5.85 -14.07
CA VAL A 121 5.70 5.73 -14.74
C VAL A 121 5.48 6.97 -15.61
N VAL A 122 4.82 6.77 -16.75
CA VAL A 122 4.73 7.80 -17.81
C VAL A 122 4.04 9.06 -17.29
N ASN A 123 4.70 10.20 -17.51
CA ASN A 123 4.26 11.58 -17.31
C ASN A 123 3.53 11.90 -15.97
N PRO A 124 4.28 12.24 -14.90
CA PRO A 124 3.69 12.64 -13.62
C PRO A 124 2.82 13.90 -13.69
N GLU A 125 2.95 14.76 -14.71
CA GLU A 125 2.23 16.04 -14.79
C GLU A 125 0.71 15.89 -14.95
N ARG A 126 0.23 14.82 -15.62
CA ARG A 126 -1.22 14.55 -15.81
C ARG A 126 -1.94 14.39 -14.47
N TYR A 127 -1.21 14.05 -13.41
CA TYR A 127 -1.73 13.85 -12.05
C TYR A 127 -1.71 15.09 -11.17
N LEU A 128 -0.78 16.00 -11.45
CA LEU A 128 -0.49 17.15 -10.59
C LEU A 128 -1.54 18.25 -10.71
N THR A 129 -2.30 18.27 -11.80
CA THR A 129 -3.38 19.24 -12.06
C THR A 129 -4.52 19.19 -11.05
N ASN A 130 -4.74 18.06 -10.38
CA ASN A 130 -5.83 17.88 -9.39
C ASN A 130 -5.41 18.12 -7.93
N PHE A 131 -4.19 18.59 -7.68
CA PHE A 131 -3.69 18.79 -6.32
C PHE A 131 -3.90 20.21 -5.80
N SER A 132 -4.28 20.32 -4.52
CA SER A 132 -4.20 21.60 -3.81
C SER A 132 -2.75 22.10 -3.76
N LYS A 133 -2.53 23.42 -3.78
CA LYS A 133 -1.21 24.10 -3.70
C LYS A 133 -0.27 23.55 -2.61
N ALA A 134 -0.78 22.90 -1.56
CA ALA A 134 0.02 22.26 -0.51
C ALA A 134 0.86 21.07 -1.01
N ALA A 135 0.38 20.28 -1.99
CA ALA A 135 1.15 19.15 -2.53
C ALA A 135 2.33 19.60 -3.41
N GLY A 136 2.27 20.80 -3.99
CA GLY A 136 3.39 21.40 -4.70
C GLY A 136 4.64 21.61 -3.82
N SER A 137 4.48 21.73 -2.50
CA SER A 137 5.61 21.77 -1.57
C SER A 137 6.18 20.40 -1.20
N LEU A 138 5.43 19.31 -1.38
CA LEU A 138 5.88 17.93 -1.14
C LEU A 138 6.90 17.48 -2.20
N LEU A 139 6.81 18.03 -3.41
CA LEU A 139 7.62 17.63 -4.57
C LEU A 139 8.93 18.39 -4.70
N ARG A 140 9.14 19.48 -3.92
CA ARG A 140 10.32 20.34 -4.08
C ARG A 140 11.61 19.81 -3.45
N LYS A 141 11.60 18.66 -2.75
CA LYS A 141 12.83 18.07 -2.21
C LYS A 141 12.88 16.56 -2.43
N LYS A 142 13.88 16.16 -3.24
CA LYS A 142 14.28 14.81 -3.68
C LYS A 142 13.43 14.20 -4.80
N GLU A 143 13.72 14.62 -6.02
CA GLU A 143 13.43 13.89 -7.27
C GLU A 143 14.25 12.58 -7.33
N LYS A 144 13.80 11.57 -6.59
CA LYS A 144 14.22 10.16 -6.79
C LYS A 144 13.04 9.18 -6.85
N ASN A 145 11.83 9.62 -6.54
CA ASN A 145 10.68 8.74 -6.37
C ASN A 145 9.65 9.00 -7.47
N ASN A 146 9.00 7.95 -7.95
CA ASN A 146 7.87 8.00 -8.89
C ASN A 146 6.60 8.53 -8.19
N PRO A 147 6.27 9.83 -8.31
CA PRO A 147 5.25 10.44 -7.47
C PRO A 147 3.84 10.03 -7.92
N GLY A 148 3.62 9.78 -9.22
CA GLY A 148 2.32 9.40 -9.78
C GLY A 148 1.82 8.06 -9.24
N LEU A 149 2.68 7.04 -9.27
CA LEU A 149 2.38 5.71 -8.72
C LEU A 149 2.10 5.77 -7.22
N MET A 150 2.97 6.45 -6.46
CA MET A 150 2.83 6.61 -5.02
C MET A 150 1.51 7.32 -4.65
N ILE A 151 1.13 8.34 -5.40
CA ILE A 151 -0.15 9.04 -5.26
C ILE A 151 -1.33 8.09 -5.48
N GLN A 152 -1.27 7.22 -6.48
CA GLN A 152 -2.35 6.28 -6.77
C GLN A 152 -2.51 5.26 -5.64
N VAL A 153 -1.40 4.69 -5.15
CA VAL A 153 -1.44 3.81 -3.97
C VAL A 153 -1.99 4.54 -2.75
N LEU A 154 -1.58 5.80 -2.52
CA LEU A 154 -2.14 6.60 -1.44
C LEU A 154 -3.66 6.77 -1.57
N ARG A 155 -4.21 6.89 -2.78
CA ARG A 155 -5.67 7.02 -2.99
C ARG A 155 -6.45 5.76 -2.63
N MET A 156 -5.80 4.61 -2.55
CA MET A 156 -6.41 3.34 -2.17
C MET A 156 -6.63 3.26 -0.66
N TYR A 157 -5.69 3.77 0.16
CA TYR A 157 -5.85 3.74 1.62
C TYR A 157 -7.13 4.47 2.07
N GLY A 158 -7.91 3.77 2.89
CA GLY A 158 -9.22 4.22 3.40
C GLY A 158 -10.41 3.64 2.63
N LYS A 159 -10.22 3.19 1.39
CA LYS A 159 -11.27 2.57 0.59
C LYS A 159 -11.35 1.06 0.85
N GLY A 160 -12.55 0.55 1.11
CA GLY A 160 -12.77 -0.87 1.43
C GLY A 160 -12.38 -1.82 0.29
N ASP A 161 -12.61 -1.40 -0.96
CA ASP A 161 -12.37 -2.23 -2.15
C ASP A 161 -10.90 -2.66 -2.35
N TYR A 162 -9.97 -1.97 -1.68
CA TYR A 162 -8.54 -2.23 -1.80
C TYR A 162 -7.93 -2.82 -0.52
N GLU A 163 -8.73 -3.17 0.49
CA GLU A 163 -8.21 -3.55 1.81
C GLU A 163 -7.29 -4.77 1.76
N GLN A 164 -7.70 -5.84 1.07
CA GLN A 164 -6.91 -7.07 0.97
C GLN A 164 -5.68 -6.90 0.06
N LEU A 165 -5.80 -6.12 -1.02
CA LEU A 165 -4.66 -5.71 -1.84
C LEU A 165 -3.65 -4.93 -1.00
N LEU A 166 -4.08 -3.89 -0.30
CA LEU A 166 -3.19 -3.10 0.56
C LEU A 166 -2.58 -3.92 1.69
N PHE A 167 -3.31 -4.89 2.25
CA PHE A 167 -2.76 -5.83 3.22
C PHE A 167 -1.57 -6.61 2.64
N PHE A 168 -1.67 -7.16 1.43
CA PHE A 168 -0.55 -7.84 0.78
C PHE A 168 0.59 -6.87 0.47
N LEU A 169 0.27 -5.70 -0.09
CA LEU A 169 1.25 -4.65 -0.42
C LEU A 169 2.08 -4.25 0.81
N ASP A 170 1.40 -4.00 1.93
CA ASP A 170 2.03 -3.63 3.19
C ASP A 170 2.84 -4.78 3.77
N SER A 171 2.33 -6.01 3.66
CA SER A 171 3.04 -7.22 4.10
C SER A 171 4.34 -7.44 3.32
N PHE A 172 4.35 -7.19 1.99
CA PHE A 172 5.57 -7.26 1.20
C PHE A 172 6.59 -6.22 1.62
N ALA A 173 6.14 -4.98 1.81
CA ALA A 173 7.03 -3.91 2.23
C ALA A 173 7.68 -4.21 3.60
N ALA A 174 6.90 -4.77 4.52
CA ALA A 174 7.30 -5.10 5.87
C ALA A 174 8.01 -6.46 6.02
N ALA A 175 8.24 -7.22 4.94
CA ALA A 175 8.72 -8.59 5.01
C ALA A 175 10.03 -8.77 5.79
N SER A 176 10.93 -7.77 5.74
CA SER A 176 12.21 -7.76 6.48
C SER A 176 12.13 -7.03 7.83
N CYS A 177 10.94 -6.63 8.28
CA CYS A 177 10.70 -5.88 9.52
C CYS A 177 9.73 -6.67 10.41
N PRO A 178 10.23 -7.50 11.35
CA PRO A 178 9.37 -8.38 12.15
C PRO A 178 8.31 -7.64 12.95
N LEU A 179 8.65 -6.48 13.52
CA LEU A 179 7.70 -5.66 14.27
C LEU A 179 6.61 -5.10 13.35
N HIS A 180 6.96 -4.52 12.19
CA HIS A 180 5.98 -4.05 11.20
C HIS A 180 5.05 -5.16 10.73
N SER A 181 5.59 -6.34 10.42
CA SER A 181 4.80 -7.51 10.03
C SER A 181 3.83 -7.94 11.14
N ALA A 182 4.28 -7.93 12.40
CA ALA A 182 3.42 -8.22 13.55
C ALA A 182 2.31 -7.17 13.72
N VAL A 183 2.60 -5.90 13.46
CA VAL A 183 1.59 -4.83 13.43
C VAL A 183 0.56 -5.09 12.32
N ILE A 184 1.00 -5.28 11.08
CA ILE A 184 0.09 -5.43 9.91
C ILE A 184 -0.85 -6.62 10.08
N SER A 185 -0.32 -7.73 10.59
CA SER A 185 -1.08 -8.97 10.81
C SER A 185 -1.94 -8.97 12.08
N GLY A 186 -1.88 -7.91 12.89
CA GLY A 186 -2.59 -7.84 14.17
C GLY A 186 -2.13 -8.90 15.18
N ASN A 187 -0.86 -9.30 15.13
CA ASN A 187 -0.31 -10.35 15.97
C ASN A 187 -0.30 -9.90 17.46
N PRO A 188 -1.04 -10.58 18.36
CA PRO A 188 -1.10 -10.19 19.78
C PRO A 188 0.24 -10.36 20.51
N LEU A 189 1.17 -11.14 19.94
CA LEU A 189 2.51 -11.37 20.48
C LEU A 189 3.56 -10.37 19.93
N TYR A 190 3.13 -9.25 19.32
CA TYR A 190 4.03 -8.26 18.73
C TYR A 190 5.12 -7.76 19.70
N GLN A 191 4.83 -7.76 21.01
CA GLN A 191 5.74 -7.36 22.08
C GLN A 191 7.08 -8.12 22.04
N ARG A 192 7.09 -9.37 21.54
CA ARG A 192 8.32 -10.17 21.37
C ARG A 192 9.29 -9.58 20.36
N TYR A 193 8.80 -8.73 19.45
CA TYR A 193 9.59 -8.06 18.43
C TYR A 193 9.94 -6.63 18.82
N VAL A 194 9.57 -6.17 20.04
CA VAL A 194 9.91 -4.82 20.51
C VAL A 194 11.33 -4.82 21.08
N ASN A 195 12.27 -4.28 20.30
CA ASN A 195 13.65 -4.00 20.69
C ASN A 195 14.14 -2.74 19.94
N GLU A 196 15.28 -2.16 20.35
CA GLU A 196 15.76 -0.90 19.76
C GLU A 196 15.96 -0.98 18.24
N GLU A 197 16.44 -2.11 17.72
CA GLU A 197 16.68 -2.32 16.29
C GLU A 197 15.37 -2.29 15.50
N ASN A 198 14.38 -3.09 15.90
CA ASN A 198 13.08 -3.18 15.25
C ASN A 198 12.27 -1.89 15.37
N LEU A 199 12.43 -1.15 16.47
CA LEU A 199 11.78 0.15 16.66
C LEU A 199 12.34 1.22 15.70
N ARG A 200 13.62 1.12 15.34
CA ARG A 200 14.29 2.03 14.39
C ARG A 200 14.22 1.56 12.93
N ALA A 201 13.82 0.31 12.70
CA ALA A 201 13.72 -0.27 11.37
C ALA A 201 12.73 0.51 10.48
N ARG A 202 13.05 0.51 9.18
CA ARG A 202 12.16 1.03 8.14
C ARG A 202 11.92 -0.04 7.11
N ASP A 203 10.66 -0.16 6.72
CA ASP A 203 10.25 -1.11 5.69
C ASP A 203 10.67 -0.63 4.29
N ASP A 204 10.36 -1.41 3.25
CA ASP A 204 10.75 -1.06 1.87
C ASP A 204 10.16 0.29 1.40
N PHE A 205 9.07 0.76 2.01
CA PHE A 205 8.47 2.07 1.75
C PHE A 205 9.03 3.19 2.63
N GLY A 206 10.04 2.91 3.44
CA GLY A 206 10.67 3.87 4.34
C GLY A 206 9.82 4.19 5.58
N ARG A 207 8.77 3.41 5.85
CA ARG A 207 7.84 3.60 6.96
C ARG A 207 8.47 3.12 8.26
N SER A 208 8.36 3.93 9.31
CA SER A 208 8.60 3.47 10.68
C SER A 208 7.41 2.66 11.20
N VAL A 209 7.60 1.97 12.33
CA VAL A 209 6.50 1.24 12.98
C VAL A 209 5.30 2.15 13.31
N LEU A 210 5.52 3.45 13.58
CA LEU A 210 4.43 4.40 13.84
C LEU A 210 3.56 4.66 12.61
N HIS A 211 4.14 4.68 11.40
CA HIS A 211 3.35 4.82 10.16
C HIS A 211 2.41 3.62 10.01
N VAL A 212 2.95 2.41 10.21
CA VAL A 212 2.19 1.16 10.12
C VAL A 212 1.15 1.06 11.23
N ALA A 213 1.50 1.42 12.47
CA ALA A 213 0.56 1.43 13.59
C ALA A 213 -0.58 2.45 13.38
N ALA A 214 -0.31 3.60 12.75
CA ALA A 214 -1.34 4.56 12.37
C ALA A 214 -2.29 4.00 11.29
N LEU A 215 -1.75 3.31 10.27
CA LEU A 215 -2.51 2.72 9.17
C LEU A 215 -3.41 1.55 9.61
N HIS A 216 -2.87 0.65 10.44
CA HIS A 216 -3.55 -0.57 10.90
C HIS A 216 -4.22 -0.40 12.27
N GLY A 217 -3.96 0.71 12.95
CA GLY A 217 -4.62 1.11 14.19
C GLY A 217 -4.26 0.30 15.43
N HIS A 218 -3.00 -0.12 15.51
CA HIS A 218 -2.41 -0.76 16.69
C HIS A 218 -2.00 0.28 17.73
N VAL A 219 -3.01 0.80 18.43
CA VAL A 219 -2.89 1.87 19.43
C VAL A 219 -1.91 1.52 20.55
N ASP A 220 -1.82 0.25 20.95
CA ASP A 220 -0.92 -0.16 22.04
C ASP A 220 0.56 0.01 21.71
N ILE A 221 0.94 -0.07 20.42
CA ILE A 221 2.32 0.20 19.99
C ILE A 221 2.66 1.68 20.16
N LEU A 222 1.66 2.56 19.97
CA LEU A 222 1.83 3.99 20.23
C LEU A 222 2.13 4.24 21.72
N LYS A 223 1.67 3.38 22.65
CA LYS A 223 1.97 3.57 24.09
C LYS A 223 3.44 3.40 24.44
N ILE A 224 4.17 2.55 23.72
CA ILE A 224 5.49 2.05 24.12
C ILE A 224 6.63 2.85 23.44
N PHE A 225 6.32 3.64 22.41
CA PHE A 225 7.33 4.28 21.56
C PHE A 225 7.66 5.72 22.03
N PRO A 226 8.92 6.18 21.99
CA PRO A 226 9.25 7.60 22.17
C PRO A 226 8.81 8.40 20.93
N ILE A 227 7.58 8.91 20.98
CA ILE A 227 6.82 9.37 19.80
C ILE A 227 7.36 10.66 19.16
N LYS A 228 7.85 11.63 19.94
CA LYS A 228 7.94 13.05 19.53
C LYS A 228 8.69 13.29 18.21
N GLU A 229 9.91 12.77 18.04
CA GLU A 229 10.69 12.99 16.81
C GLU A 229 10.16 12.16 15.63
N SER A 230 9.61 10.98 15.91
CA SER A 230 9.21 10.00 14.90
C SER A 230 7.90 10.33 14.19
N LEU A 231 7.09 11.27 14.72
CA LEU A 231 5.84 11.72 14.08
C LEU A 231 6.03 12.72 12.94
N THR A 232 7.20 13.36 12.84
CA THR A 232 7.45 14.37 11.81
C THR A 232 8.19 13.81 10.59
N VAL A 233 8.73 12.61 10.75
CA VAL A 233 9.43 11.85 9.72
C VAL A 233 8.47 11.50 8.60
N ARG A 234 8.93 11.66 7.36
CA ARG A 234 8.23 11.22 6.15
C ARG A 234 8.77 9.90 5.64
N ASP A 235 7.89 9.07 5.12
CA ASP A 235 8.20 7.87 4.35
C ASP A 235 8.43 8.18 2.85
N ARG A 236 8.54 7.16 2.00
CA ARG A 236 8.70 7.34 0.54
C ARG A 236 7.49 7.96 -0.14
N PHE A 237 6.29 7.79 0.41
CA PHE A 237 5.07 8.45 -0.05
C PHE A 237 5.01 9.93 0.37
N GLY A 238 6.00 10.39 1.14
CA GLY A 238 6.01 11.73 1.72
C GLY A 238 5.02 11.87 2.88
N MET A 239 4.50 10.78 3.43
CA MET A 239 3.51 10.79 4.50
C MET A 239 4.20 10.70 5.86
N THR A 240 3.68 11.42 6.84
CA THR A 240 3.98 11.20 8.25
C THR A 240 2.95 10.24 8.86
N PRO A 241 3.18 9.66 10.06
CA PRO A 241 2.17 8.85 10.73
C PRO A 241 0.84 9.61 10.94
N LEU A 242 0.91 10.90 11.29
CA LEU A 242 -0.27 11.75 11.47
C LEU A 242 -1.02 11.98 10.15
N MET A 243 -0.30 12.19 9.05
CA MET A 243 -0.92 12.37 7.73
C MET A 243 -1.69 11.13 7.28
N TYR A 244 -1.25 9.92 7.67
CA TYR A 244 -2.02 8.70 7.43
C TYR A 244 -3.34 8.68 8.20
N LEU A 245 -3.38 9.20 9.44
CA LEU A 245 -4.63 9.35 10.19
C LEU A 245 -5.59 10.35 9.53
N ASP A 246 -5.08 11.50 9.07
CA ASP A 246 -5.90 12.49 8.33
C ASP A 246 -6.49 11.88 7.05
N LYS A 247 -5.69 11.08 6.36
CA LYS A 247 -6.07 10.36 5.14
C LYS A 247 -7.16 9.32 5.42
N LEU A 248 -6.98 8.48 6.44
CA LEU A 248 -7.99 7.50 6.87
C LEU A 248 -9.27 8.19 7.35
N TRP A 249 -9.19 9.33 8.02
CA TRP A 249 -10.37 10.09 8.40
C TRP A 249 -11.13 10.61 7.16
N LYS A 250 -10.39 11.23 6.24
CA LYS A 250 -10.95 11.87 5.05
C LYS A 250 -11.64 10.87 4.13
N ASP A 251 -10.91 9.81 3.77
CA ASP A 251 -11.30 8.88 2.71
C ASP A 251 -11.82 7.54 3.26
N GLY A 252 -11.71 7.32 4.57
CA GLY A 252 -12.23 6.13 5.24
C GLY A 252 -13.72 6.17 5.53
N HIS A 253 -14.30 4.98 5.61
CA HIS A 253 -15.65 4.75 6.13
C HIS A 253 -15.66 4.69 7.68
N SER A 254 -16.82 4.41 8.28
CA SER A 254 -17.05 4.46 9.74
C SER A 254 -15.91 3.84 10.56
N GLU A 255 -15.50 2.61 10.23
CA GLU A 255 -14.45 1.90 10.98
C GLU A 255 -13.07 2.56 10.85
N LYS A 256 -12.64 2.92 9.64
CA LYS A 256 -11.33 3.59 9.42
C LYS A 256 -11.31 5.00 10.03
N ARG A 257 -12.44 5.70 10.07
CA ARG A 257 -12.58 6.99 10.78
C ARG A 257 -12.45 6.81 12.28
N SER A 258 -13.16 5.84 12.85
CA SER A 258 -13.06 5.49 14.27
C SER A 258 -11.63 5.10 14.64
N LEU A 259 -10.98 4.28 13.81
CA LEU A 259 -9.58 3.90 13.93
C LEU A 259 -8.65 5.11 13.98
N ALA A 260 -8.83 6.03 13.01
CA ALA A 260 -8.00 7.22 12.89
C ALA A 260 -8.11 8.11 14.14
N LEU A 261 -9.33 8.36 14.61
CA LEU A 261 -9.57 9.18 15.79
C LEU A 261 -9.10 8.52 17.09
N ARG A 262 -9.26 7.21 17.23
CA ARG A 262 -8.74 6.46 18.39
C ARG A 262 -7.22 6.50 18.47
N SER A 263 -6.54 6.31 17.33
CA SER A 263 -5.09 6.45 17.26
C SER A 263 -4.66 7.90 17.54
N LEU A 264 -5.41 8.88 17.03
CA LEU A 264 -5.13 10.29 17.27
C LEU A 264 -5.29 10.67 18.74
N ASP A 265 -6.34 10.20 19.41
CA ASP A 265 -6.55 10.38 20.84
C ASP A 265 -5.36 9.90 21.67
N MET A 266 -4.88 8.69 21.37
CA MET A 266 -3.68 8.13 22.01
C MET A 266 -2.45 9.02 21.78
N LEU A 267 -2.24 9.50 20.55
CA LEU A 267 -1.13 10.42 20.26
C LEU A 267 -1.28 11.75 21.01
N CYS A 268 -2.47 12.33 21.06
CA CYS A 268 -2.75 13.55 21.82
C CYS A 268 -2.42 13.38 23.32
N SER A 269 -2.71 12.21 23.90
CA SER A 269 -2.40 11.91 25.31
C SER A 269 -0.90 11.96 25.62
N GLN A 270 -0.06 11.69 24.63
CA GLN A 270 1.41 11.64 24.79
C GLN A 270 2.12 12.92 24.34
N LEU A 271 1.42 13.80 23.63
CA LEU A 271 1.99 14.98 22.97
C LEU A 271 1.58 16.30 23.61
N TYR A 272 1.11 16.29 24.85
CA TYR A 272 0.65 17.51 25.55
C TYR A 272 1.70 18.63 25.60
N ASP A 273 3.00 18.30 25.62
CA ASP A 273 4.12 19.26 25.61
C ASP A 273 4.80 19.42 24.23
N ALA A 274 4.32 18.78 23.18
CA ALA A 274 4.97 18.81 21.86
C ALA A 274 4.43 19.96 20.99
N GLN A 275 5.32 20.76 20.40
CA GLN A 275 4.95 21.74 19.38
C GLN A 275 4.67 21.05 18.04
N VAL A 276 3.51 20.38 17.95
CA VAL A 276 3.03 19.79 16.70
C VAL A 276 2.19 20.82 15.96
N ALA A 277 2.55 21.12 14.71
CA ALA A 277 1.72 21.93 13.81
C ALA A 277 0.52 21.10 13.31
N TRP A 278 -0.43 20.83 14.20
CA TRP A 278 -1.59 19.96 13.98
C TRP A 278 -2.40 20.35 12.73
N ASP A 279 -2.58 21.64 12.50
CA ASP A 279 -3.27 22.20 11.35
C ASP A 279 -2.62 21.83 10.00
N LYS A 280 -1.28 21.70 9.99
CA LYS A 280 -0.51 21.30 8.81
C LYS A 280 -0.46 19.79 8.63
N GLN A 281 -0.42 19.02 9.71
CA GLN A 281 -0.35 17.56 9.67
C GLN A 281 -1.72 16.92 9.41
N LEU A 282 -2.80 17.56 9.87
CA LEU A 282 -4.17 17.07 9.83
C LEU A 282 -5.15 18.05 9.14
N PRO A 283 -4.92 18.40 7.85
CA PRO A 283 -5.69 19.44 7.19
C PRO A 283 -7.16 19.05 6.92
N ALA A 284 -7.51 17.77 6.74
CA ALA A 284 -8.89 17.35 6.56
C ALA A 284 -9.68 17.41 7.87
N ILE A 285 -9.10 16.89 8.96
CA ILE A 285 -9.66 16.97 10.31
C ILE A 285 -9.83 18.44 10.72
N SER A 286 -8.79 19.26 10.56
CA SER A 286 -8.83 20.70 10.89
C SER A 286 -9.92 21.45 10.12
N ARG A 287 -10.10 21.12 8.83
CA ARG A 287 -11.15 21.74 8.00
C ARG A 287 -12.55 21.29 8.43
N ASN A 288 -12.72 20.02 8.83
CA ASN A 288 -13.99 19.50 9.30
C ASN A 288 -14.42 20.25 10.57
N ILE A 289 -13.51 20.39 11.54
CA ILE A 289 -13.75 21.14 12.79
C ILE A 289 -14.15 22.59 12.50
N LYS A 290 -13.38 23.30 11.66
CA LYS A 290 -13.64 24.72 11.36
C LYS A 290 -14.95 24.99 10.63
N LYS A 291 -15.43 24.03 9.83
CA LYS A 291 -16.59 24.23 8.96
C LYS A 291 -17.88 23.66 9.55
N GLU A 292 -17.76 22.62 10.39
CA GLU A 292 -18.83 21.89 11.10
C GLU A 292 -20.18 21.83 10.37
N ARG A 293 -20.15 21.49 9.07
CA ARG A 293 -21.35 21.58 8.21
C ARG A 293 -22.38 20.48 8.48
N VAL A 294 -21.94 19.34 8.98
CA VAL A 294 -22.77 18.16 9.26
C VAL A 294 -22.37 17.64 10.63
N VAL A 295 -23.16 17.97 11.66
CA VAL A 295 -22.85 17.67 13.06
C VAL A 295 -22.64 16.18 13.29
N LEU A 296 -23.53 15.32 12.77
CA LEU A 296 -23.45 13.86 12.93
C LEU A 296 -22.22 13.23 12.23
N ALA A 297 -21.60 13.93 11.28
CA ALA A 297 -20.42 13.49 10.58
C ALA A 297 -19.15 14.28 10.99
N SER A 298 -19.23 15.10 12.05
CA SER A 298 -18.11 15.92 12.49
C SER A 298 -17.11 15.10 13.29
N VAL A 299 -15.84 15.54 13.26
CA VAL A 299 -14.77 15.00 14.12
C VAL A 299 -15.19 15.11 15.58
N LEU A 300 -15.78 16.25 15.97
CA LEU A 300 -16.22 16.51 17.34
C LEU A 300 -17.28 15.48 17.78
N CYS A 301 -18.30 15.25 16.95
CA CYS A 301 -19.35 14.27 17.26
C CYS A 301 -18.78 12.86 17.41
N HIS A 302 -17.90 12.42 16.50
CA HIS A 302 -17.26 11.10 16.62
C HIS A 302 -16.36 11.01 17.85
N ALA A 303 -15.63 12.08 18.20
CA ALA A 303 -14.78 12.11 19.37
C ALA A 303 -15.58 12.06 20.68
N VAL A 304 -16.72 12.75 20.76
CA VAL A 304 -17.63 12.67 21.90
C VAL A 304 -18.26 11.29 22.02
N MET A 305 -18.78 10.73 20.92
CA MET A 305 -19.39 9.38 20.93
C MET A 305 -18.38 8.29 21.27
N GLY A 306 -17.12 8.46 20.88
CA GLY A 306 -16.01 7.53 21.14
C GLY A 306 -15.28 7.74 22.46
N ASP A 307 -15.67 8.74 23.26
CA ASP A 307 -14.98 9.15 24.51
C ASP A 307 -13.47 9.43 24.33
N PHE A 308 -13.11 10.10 23.23
CA PHE A 308 -11.73 10.47 22.90
C PHE A 308 -11.31 11.74 23.65
N CYS A 309 -11.21 11.61 24.98
CA CYS A 309 -10.94 12.69 25.92
C CYS A 309 -9.66 13.50 25.65
N SER A 310 -8.58 12.86 25.17
CA SER A 310 -7.32 13.54 24.91
C SER A 310 -7.38 14.33 23.62
N LEU A 311 -8.03 13.78 22.59
CA LEU A 311 -8.32 14.50 21.35
C LEU A 311 -9.21 15.71 21.64
N LEU A 312 -10.29 15.55 22.40
CA LEU A 312 -11.22 16.63 22.75
C LEU A 312 -10.57 17.82 23.47
N LYS A 313 -9.45 17.61 24.18
CA LYS A 313 -8.67 18.70 24.81
C LYS A 313 -7.84 19.50 23.81
N VAL A 314 -7.56 18.92 22.64
CA VAL A 314 -6.73 19.51 21.58
C VAL A 314 -7.59 20.15 20.47
N LEU A 315 -8.81 19.63 20.24
CA LEU A 315 -9.78 20.19 19.28
C LEU A 315 -10.31 21.56 19.71
#